data_AF-A0A4R6IK81-F1
#
_entry.id   AF-A0A4R6IK81-F1
#
_cell.length_a   1.000
_cell.length_b   1.000
_cell.length_c   1.000
_cell.angle_alpha   90.00
_cell.angle_beta   90.00
_cell.angle_gamma   90.00
#
_symmetry.space_group_name_H-M   'P 1'
#
loop_
_entity.id
_entity.type
_entity.pdbx_description
1 polymer ?
#
loop_
_entity_poly.entity_id
_entity_poly.type
_entity_poly.pdbx_seq_one_letter_code
_entity_poly.pdbx_strand_id
1 'polypeptide(L)'
;MRVAVNASRPIPAYLFPVISDVFMRAFNKRMIYNINLLAIILCCLLFAVYYTAKRAIMVNMLVNHSKEILSSAAKIQFLAAQSGMLARRYLLTGEPTSTKKFAGTQKSLTRNLGQFRMLTAEDLNMRPALDSLTVYIGKRIVLSTEMIHIRQTSGFLPALTYLQSHTGGNYVDEADKYSTLINAIEQKRLAERSNMLTSAQLLRNLALTLTLLFILIIVVILVNNAMQESVVRKNMLTDLIKKDARNKKAEQLAALGTWTMVPETRMLSGSEEMYKIWGMSPNVKAMVYDHFIKHIHPEDQKLIRKKIRLINANNHVHNHMFRLLTGGQVKYINTAITVIRDREGKVKYVSGYVQDITDKKTAELERERMLTALTQRNAALEAFNYMVSHDLRKPVANMIALCELLETEDLPAELQVILNNLQASAASLDETVRGMNSALKIKKTTDPKLQ
;
A
#
# COMPACT_ATOMS: atom_id res chain seq x y z
N MET A 1 28.91 36.74 6.77
CA MET A 1 28.06 37.50 5.84
C MET A 1 26.81 36.66 5.54
N ARG A 2 25.70 36.90 6.26
CA ARG A 2 24.42 36.21 6.05
C ARG A 2 23.68 36.94 4.93
N VAL A 3 23.39 36.26 3.81
CA VAL A 3 22.43 36.77 2.82
C VAL A 3 21.09 36.09 3.10
N ALA A 4 20.12 36.92 3.49
CA ALA A 4 18.74 36.53 3.76
C ALA A 4 18.05 36.09 2.47
N VAL A 5 17.49 34.88 2.45
CA VAL A 5 16.54 34.45 1.41
C VAL A 5 15.15 34.89 1.85
N ASN A 6 14.63 35.87 1.13
CA ASN A 6 13.33 36.48 1.35
C ASN A 6 12.20 35.47 1.05
N ALA A 7 11.15 35.50 1.86
CA ALA A 7 10.04 34.56 1.84
C ALA A 7 9.07 34.80 0.67
N SER A 8 8.45 33.68 0.25
CA SER A 8 7.05 33.58 -0.20
C SER A 8 6.56 34.51 -1.32
N ARG A 9 6.67 34.02 -2.57
CA ARG A 9 5.65 34.26 -3.60
C ARG A 9 4.91 32.94 -3.90
N PRO A 10 3.58 32.88 -3.82
CA PRO A 10 2.83 31.69 -4.21
C PRO A 10 3.02 31.43 -5.71
N ILE A 11 3.41 30.21 -6.06
CA ILE A 11 3.53 29.77 -7.46
C ILE A 11 2.11 29.79 -8.06
N PRO A 12 1.89 30.46 -9.21
CA PRO A 12 0.57 30.54 -9.82
C PRO A 12 0.00 29.16 -10.17
N ALA A 13 -1.27 28.92 -9.86
CA ALA A 13 -1.96 27.63 -9.96
C ALA A 13 -1.95 26.99 -11.37
N TYR A 14 -1.66 27.76 -12.43
CA TYR A 14 -1.57 27.27 -13.80
C TYR A 14 -0.22 26.62 -14.16
N LEU A 15 0.83 26.76 -13.34
CA LEU A 15 2.15 26.14 -13.55
C LEU A 15 2.27 24.73 -12.95
N PHE A 16 1.35 24.35 -12.06
CA PHE A 16 1.32 23.03 -11.40
C PHE A 16 1.24 21.83 -12.37
N PRO A 17 0.42 21.86 -13.44
CA PRO A 17 0.32 20.73 -14.38
C PRO A 17 1.60 20.52 -15.19
N VAL A 18 2.27 21.60 -15.59
CA VAL A 18 3.46 21.56 -16.46
C VAL A 18 4.71 21.13 -15.69
N ILE A 19 4.87 21.60 -14.46
CA ILE A 19 5.98 21.21 -13.58
C ILE A 19 5.81 19.74 -13.14
N SER A 20 4.57 19.31 -12.86
CA SER A 20 4.24 17.92 -12.55
C SER A 20 4.60 16.97 -13.71
N ASP A 21 4.26 17.33 -14.95
CA ASP A 21 4.44 16.43 -16.10
C ASP A 21 5.93 16.29 -16.52
N VAL A 22 6.71 17.38 -16.46
CA VAL A 22 8.17 17.33 -16.71
C VAL A 22 8.89 16.55 -15.61
N PHE A 23 8.50 16.74 -14.34
CA PHE A 23 9.11 16.02 -13.21
C PHE A 23 8.76 14.53 -13.25
N MET A 24 7.53 14.17 -13.60
CA MET A 24 7.10 12.77 -13.76
C MET A 24 7.81 12.08 -14.94
N ARG A 25 8.03 12.77 -16.07
CA ARG A 25 8.81 12.21 -17.19
C ARG A 25 10.30 12.02 -16.84
N ALA A 26 10.90 12.97 -16.12
CA ALA A 26 12.28 12.85 -15.66
C ALA A 26 12.45 11.73 -14.61
N PHE A 27 11.48 11.56 -13.71
CA PHE A 27 11.41 10.49 -12.72
C PHE A 27 11.25 9.12 -13.38
N ASN A 28 10.32 8.98 -14.33
CA ASN A 28 10.15 7.74 -15.10
C ASN A 28 11.40 7.37 -15.91
N LYS A 29 12.09 8.34 -16.53
CA LYS A 29 13.36 8.07 -17.22
C LYS A 29 14.42 7.54 -16.24
N ARG A 30 14.62 8.18 -15.09
CA ARG A 30 15.59 7.73 -14.06
C ARG A 30 15.26 6.32 -13.54
N MET A 31 13.98 6.02 -13.33
CA MET A 31 13.51 4.67 -12.96
C MET A 31 13.87 3.62 -14.02
N ILE A 32 13.64 3.92 -15.30
CA ILE A 32 13.99 3.02 -16.41
C ILE A 32 15.51 2.78 -16.46
N TYR A 33 16.33 3.83 -16.31
CA TYR A 33 17.79 3.67 -16.25
C TYR A 33 18.25 2.77 -15.10
N ASN A 34 17.66 2.91 -13.91
CA ASN A 34 18.01 2.10 -12.75
C ASN A 34 17.64 0.63 -12.92
N ILE A 35 16.46 0.34 -13.51
CA ILE A 35 16.03 -1.03 -13.80
C ILE A 35 16.94 -1.66 -14.85
N ASN A 36 17.26 -0.92 -15.92
CA ASN A 36 18.18 -1.38 -16.95
C ASN A 36 19.59 -1.66 -16.39
N LEU A 37 20.08 -0.81 -15.48
CA LEU A 37 21.36 -1.01 -14.82
C LEU A 37 21.38 -2.29 -13.96
N LEU A 38 20.33 -2.51 -13.15
CA LEU A 38 20.19 -3.75 -12.36
C LEU A 38 20.13 -4.99 -13.25
N ALA A 39 19.42 -4.91 -14.39
CA ALA A 39 19.34 -6.00 -15.36
C ALA A 39 20.71 -6.30 -16.01
N ILE A 40 21.47 -5.27 -16.38
CA ILE A 40 22.83 -5.43 -16.92
C ILE A 40 23.74 -6.11 -15.88
N ILE A 41 23.71 -5.66 -14.62
CA ILE A 41 24.50 -6.27 -13.54
C ILE A 41 24.11 -7.74 -13.35
N LEU A 42 22.81 -8.06 -13.35
CA LEU A 42 22.33 -9.43 -13.26
C LEU A 42 22.84 -10.29 -14.43
N CYS A 43 22.77 -9.78 -15.67
CA CYS A 43 23.31 -10.47 -16.84
C CYS A 43 24.82 -10.72 -16.74
N CYS A 44 25.60 -9.75 -16.27
CA CYS A 44 27.03 -9.91 -16.02
C CYS A 44 27.32 -10.99 -14.96
N LEU A 45 26.55 -11.00 -13.86
CA LEU A 45 26.67 -12.01 -12.81
C LEU A 45 26.31 -13.42 -13.32
N LEU A 46 25.22 -13.56 -14.07
CA LEU A 46 24.81 -14.83 -14.68
C LEU A 46 25.87 -15.32 -15.69
N PHE A 47 26.44 -14.42 -16.48
CA PHE A 47 27.55 -14.76 -17.38
C PHE A 47 28.79 -15.23 -16.61
N ALA A 48 29.14 -14.58 -15.50
CA ALA A 48 30.23 -15.00 -14.64
C ALA A 48 29.98 -16.39 -14.03
N VAL A 49 28.74 -16.69 -13.59
CA VAL A 49 28.34 -18.02 -13.12
C VAL A 49 28.51 -19.06 -14.23
N TYR A 50 28.04 -18.77 -15.45
CA TYR A 50 28.20 -19.66 -16.59
C TYR A 50 29.67 -19.95 -16.90
N TYR A 51 30.49 -18.90 -16.99
CA TYR A 51 31.91 -19.03 -17.32
C TYR A 51 32.69 -19.82 -16.26
N THR A 52 32.47 -19.49 -14.97
CA THR A 52 33.12 -20.20 -13.86
C THR A 52 32.67 -21.65 -13.74
N ALA A 53 31.39 -21.96 -14.00
CA ALA A 53 30.89 -23.32 -14.06
C ALA A 53 31.53 -24.12 -15.21
N LYS A 54 31.60 -23.54 -16.41
CA LYS A 54 32.25 -24.17 -17.57
C LYS A 54 33.73 -24.48 -17.28
N ARG A 55 34.45 -23.53 -16.66
CA ARG A 55 35.85 -23.72 -16.25
C ARG A 55 35.98 -24.85 -15.21
N ALA A 56 35.12 -24.90 -14.20
CA ALA A 56 35.16 -25.94 -13.17
C ALA A 56 34.91 -27.34 -13.77
N ILE A 57 33.97 -27.45 -14.71
CA ILE A 57 33.67 -28.71 -15.42
C ILE A 57 34.88 -29.16 -16.25
N MET A 58 35.50 -28.25 -17.01
CA MET A 58 36.68 -28.56 -17.82
C MET A 58 37.84 -29.07 -16.95
N VAL A 59 38.14 -28.38 -15.84
CA VAL A 59 39.22 -28.81 -14.94
C VAL A 59 38.88 -30.15 -14.26
N ASN A 60 37.62 -30.40 -13.93
CA ASN A 60 37.18 -31.68 -13.39
C ASN A 60 37.39 -32.84 -14.38
N MET A 61 37.13 -32.61 -15.67
CA MET A 61 37.42 -33.59 -16.72
C MET A 61 38.93 -33.92 -16.77
N LEU A 62 39.79 -32.90 -16.66
CA LEU A 62 41.26 -33.10 -16.63
C LEU A 62 41.71 -33.90 -15.40
N VAL A 63 41.13 -33.65 -14.23
CA VAL A 63 41.40 -34.43 -13.01
C VAL A 63 40.97 -35.89 -13.18
N ASN A 64 39.79 -36.12 -13.75
CA ASN A 64 39.28 -37.47 -13.98
C ASN A 64 40.14 -38.23 -14.99
N HIS A 65 40.57 -37.56 -16.06
CA HIS A 65 41.49 -38.13 -17.03
C HIS A 65 42.83 -38.56 -16.37
N SER A 66 43.40 -37.73 -15.49
CA SER A 66 44.58 -38.10 -14.70
C SER A 66 44.36 -39.33 -13.82
N LYS A 67 43.19 -39.44 -13.18
CA LYS A 67 42.82 -40.60 -12.35
C LYS A 67 42.68 -41.87 -13.20
N GLU A 68 42.10 -41.76 -14.40
CA GLU A 68 41.99 -42.88 -15.34
C GLU A 68 43.36 -43.39 -15.79
N ILE A 69 44.31 -42.48 -16.09
CA ILE A 69 45.69 -42.84 -16.43
C ILE A 69 46.34 -43.61 -15.27
N LEU A 70 46.28 -43.08 -14.05
CA LEU A 70 46.86 -43.75 -12.86
C LEU A 70 46.23 -45.12 -12.61
N SER A 71 44.90 -45.23 -12.72
CA SER A 71 44.17 -46.49 -12.57
C SER A 71 44.56 -47.50 -13.65
N SER A 72 44.73 -47.06 -14.89
CA SER A 72 45.14 -47.92 -16.01
C SER A 72 46.58 -48.40 -15.84
N ALA A 73 47.49 -47.52 -15.44
CA ALA A 73 48.88 -47.86 -15.15
C ALA A 73 49.00 -48.91 -14.03
N ALA A 74 48.27 -48.72 -12.91
CA ALA A 74 48.23 -49.68 -11.80
C ALA A 74 47.71 -51.06 -12.25
N LYS A 75 46.69 -51.08 -13.11
CA LYS A 75 46.12 -52.32 -13.65
C LYS A 75 47.09 -53.05 -14.58
N ILE A 76 47.84 -52.33 -15.42
CA ILE A 76 48.89 -52.91 -16.27
C ILE A 76 49.98 -53.54 -15.41
N GLN A 77 50.45 -52.84 -14.38
CA GLN A 77 51.48 -53.36 -13.47
C GLN A 77 51.01 -54.63 -12.75
N PHE A 78 49.77 -54.62 -12.23
CA PHE A 78 49.15 -55.79 -11.61
C PHE A 78 49.08 -57.00 -12.57
N LEU A 79 48.59 -56.79 -13.79
CA LEU A 79 48.48 -57.85 -14.81
C LEU A 79 49.86 -58.38 -15.24
N ALA A 80 50.86 -57.50 -15.37
CA ALA A 80 52.24 -57.90 -15.68
C ALA A 80 52.84 -58.75 -14.55
N ALA A 81 52.67 -58.33 -13.29
CA ALA A 81 53.09 -59.08 -12.10
C ALA A 81 52.43 -60.46 -12.04
N GLN A 82 51.10 -60.51 -12.21
CA GLN A 82 50.32 -61.75 -12.21
C GLN A 82 50.75 -62.69 -13.34
N SER A 83 50.99 -62.17 -14.55
CA SER A 83 51.46 -62.95 -15.69
C SER A 83 52.80 -63.65 -15.39
N GLY A 84 53.78 -62.91 -14.87
CA GLY A 84 55.08 -63.49 -14.49
C GLY A 84 54.96 -64.53 -13.37
N MET A 85 54.10 -64.29 -12.39
CA MET A 85 53.84 -65.24 -11.30
C MET A 85 53.22 -66.55 -11.81
N LEU A 86 52.23 -66.48 -12.70
CA LEU A 86 51.58 -67.65 -13.28
C LEU A 86 52.54 -68.48 -14.14
N ALA A 87 53.41 -67.81 -14.89
CA ALA A 87 54.44 -68.48 -15.69
C ALA A 87 55.43 -69.24 -14.81
N ARG A 88 55.93 -68.62 -13.72
CA ARG A 88 56.81 -69.29 -12.75
C ARG A 88 56.11 -70.41 -11.99
N ARG A 89 54.83 -70.23 -11.63
CA ARG A 89 54.03 -71.29 -11.01
C ARG A 89 53.96 -72.52 -11.91
N TYR A 90 53.68 -72.33 -13.20
CA TYR A 90 53.68 -73.44 -14.16
C TYR A 90 55.07 -74.08 -14.31
N LEU A 91 56.13 -73.28 -14.36
CA LEU A 91 57.51 -73.79 -14.39
C LEU A 91 57.78 -74.73 -13.20
N LEU A 92 57.29 -74.41 -12.00
CA LEU A 92 57.50 -75.19 -10.79
C LEU A 92 56.56 -76.40 -10.68
N THR A 93 55.26 -76.23 -10.95
CA THR A 93 54.23 -77.24 -10.66
C THR A 93 53.79 -78.07 -11.86
N GLY A 94 53.96 -77.55 -13.08
CA GLY A 94 53.43 -78.17 -14.30
C GLY A 94 51.90 -78.16 -14.42
N GLU A 95 51.17 -77.49 -13.52
CA GLU A 95 49.69 -77.48 -13.52
C GLU A 95 49.11 -76.78 -14.77
N PRO A 96 48.31 -77.46 -15.62
CA PRO A 96 47.70 -76.85 -16.82
C PRO A 96 46.74 -75.68 -16.53
N THR A 97 46.23 -75.59 -15.31
CA THR A 97 45.38 -74.47 -14.87
C THR A 97 46.15 -73.14 -14.87
N SER A 98 47.46 -73.18 -14.63
CA SER A 98 48.33 -72.00 -14.61
C SER A 98 48.56 -71.43 -16.01
N THR A 99 48.72 -72.28 -17.03
CA THR A 99 48.88 -71.84 -18.43
C THR A 99 47.59 -71.24 -18.98
N LYS A 100 46.42 -71.82 -18.67
CA LYS A 100 45.12 -71.24 -19.05
C LYS A 100 44.91 -69.86 -18.43
N LYS A 101 45.22 -69.68 -17.13
CA LYS A 101 45.16 -68.37 -16.45
C LYS A 101 46.20 -67.39 -17.02
N PHE A 102 47.40 -67.87 -17.37
CA PHE A 102 48.44 -67.05 -17.99
C PHE A 102 47.97 -66.47 -19.33
N ALA A 103 47.44 -67.31 -20.22
CA ALA A 103 46.92 -66.87 -21.51
C ALA A 103 45.79 -65.82 -21.38
N GLY A 104 44.88 -66.02 -20.42
CA GLY A 104 43.82 -65.05 -20.11
C GLY A 104 44.36 -63.71 -19.57
N THR A 105 45.39 -63.77 -18.72
CA THR A 105 46.06 -62.58 -18.17
C THR A 105 46.82 -61.82 -19.26
N GLN A 106 47.52 -62.52 -20.15
CA GLN A 106 48.24 -61.93 -21.29
C GLN A 106 47.28 -61.23 -22.25
N LYS A 107 46.14 -61.86 -22.59
CA LYS A 107 45.09 -61.24 -23.42
C LYS A 107 44.54 -59.96 -22.78
N SER A 108 44.35 -59.98 -21.46
CA SER A 108 43.91 -58.80 -20.70
C SER A 108 44.97 -57.71 -20.68
N LEU A 109 46.23 -58.07 -20.47
CA LEU A 109 47.37 -57.14 -20.45
C LEU A 109 47.54 -56.43 -21.79
N THR A 110 47.54 -57.16 -22.91
CA THR A 110 47.61 -56.58 -24.26
C THR A 110 46.46 -55.61 -24.52
N ARG A 111 45.23 -55.95 -24.09
CA ARG A 111 44.07 -55.06 -24.22
C ARG A 111 44.23 -53.77 -23.42
N ASN A 112 44.65 -53.86 -22.15
CA ASN A 112 44.81 -52.68 -21.30
C ASN A 112 46.00 -51.81 -21.75
N LEU A 113 47.09 -52.40 -22.26
CA LEU A 113 48.18 -51.66 -22.91
C LEU A 113 47.69 -50.86 -24.13
N GLY A 114 46.85 -51.48 -24.97
CA GLY A 114 46.22 -50.79 -26.10
C GLY A 114 45.33 -49.63 -25.68
N GLN A 115 44.46 -49.84 -24.68
CA GLN A 115 43.60 -48.79 -24.12
C GLN A 115 44.43 -47.66 -23.48
N PHE A 116 45.47 -48.00 -22.74
CA PHE A 116 46.36 -47.03 -22.10
C PHE A 116 47.07 -46.17 -23.13
N ARG A 117 47.56 -46.76 -24.22
CA ARG A 117 48.17 -46.02 -25.33
C ARG A 117 47.20 -45.04 -25.99
N MET A 118 45.92 -45.40 -26.11
CA MET A 118 44.87 -44.49 -26.61
C MET A 118 44.60 -43.35 -25.63
N LEU A 119 44.50 -43.65 -24.33
CA LEU A 119 44.27 -42.65 -23.28
C LEU A 119 45.38 -41.58 -23.24
N THR A 120 46.61 -41.95 -23.58
CA THR A 120 47.78 -41.08 -23.49
C THR A 120 48.29 -40.61 -24.85
N ALA A 121 47.50 -40.79 -25.92
CA ALA A 121 47.96 -40.58 -27.29
C ALA A 121 48.42 -39.14 -27.58
N GLU A 122 47.82 -38.16 -26.90
CA GLU A 122 48.09 -36.73 -27.07
C GLU A 122 49.22 -36.20 -26.16
N ASP A 123 49.71 -37.01 -25.21
CA ASP A 123 50.75 -36.58 -24.27
C ASP A 123 52.17 -36.82 -24.84
N LEU A 124 52.68 -35.81 -25.55
CA LEU A 124 54.01 -35.82 -26.16
C LEU A 124 55.13 -36.07 -25.15
N ASN A 125 54.97 -35.66 -23.89
CA ASN A 125 56.00 -35.80 -22.87
C ASN A 125 56.01 -37.20 -22.24
N MET A 126 54.85 -37.88 -22.21
CA MET A 126 54.74 -39.21 -21.62
C MET A 126 55.02 -40.34 -22.61
N ARG A 127 54.94 -40.05 -23.92
CA ARG A 127 55.12 -41.02 -25.01
C ARG A 127 56.43 -41.84 -24.93
N PRO A 128 57.61 -41.27 -24.65
CA PRO A 128 58.85 -42.06 -24.56
C PRO A 128 58.86 -43.07 -23.40
N ALA A 129 58.31 -42.68 -22.25
CA ALA A 129 58.20 -43.57 -21.08
C ALA A 129 57.20 -44.70 -21.34
N LEU A 130 56.11 -44.40 -22.05
CA LEU A 130 55.09 -45.38 -22.44
C LEU A 130 55.58 -46.39 -23.46
N ASP A 131 56.30 -45.94 -24.48
CA ASP A 131 56.89 -46.81 -25.49
C ASP A 131 57.91 -47.74 -24.83
N SER A 132 58.76 -47.22 -23.93
CA SER A 132 59.71 -48.01 -23.16
C SER A 132 59.01 -49.05 -22.26
N LEU A 133 57.99 -48.64 -21.50
CA LEU A 133 57.19 -49.54 -20.67
C LEU A 133 56.57 -50.68 -21.50
N THR A 134 56.01 -50.35 -22.67
CA THR A 134 55.39 -51.32 -23.58
C THR A 134 56.42 -52.33 -24.10
N VAL A 135 57.62 -51.85 -24.47
CA VAL A 135 58.72 -52.70 -24.94
C VAL A 135 59.17 -53.68 -23.85
N TYR A 136 59.41 -53.22 -22.63
CA TYR A 136 59.89 -54.09 -21.54
C TYR A 136 58.81 -55.07 -21.06
N ILE A 137 57.54 -54.66 -21.02
CA ILE A 137 56.44 -55.60 -20.77
C ILE A 137 56.35 -56.64 -21.90
N GLY A 138 56.51 -56.23 -23.16
CA GLY A 138 56.55 -57.14 -24.31
C GLY A 138 57.68 -58.18 -24.20
N LYS A 139 58.91 -57.74 -23.88
CA LYS A 139 60.05 -58.64 -23.64
C LYS A 139 59.77 -59.64 -22.53
N ARG A 140 59.14 -59.19 -21.44
CA ARG A 140 58.75 -60.05 -20.30
C ARG A 140 57.68 -61.08 -20.67
N ILE A 141 56.72 -60.70 -21.51
CA ILE A 141 55.70 -61.61 -22.04
C ILE A 141 56.36 -62.68 -22.91
N VAL A 142 57.19 -62.30 -23.87
CA VAL A 142 57.90 -63.23 -24.77
C VAL A 142 58.72 -64.23 -23.96
N LEU A 143 59.50 -63.75 -22.98
CA LEU A 143 60.27 -64.61 -22.07
C LEU A 143 59.38 -65.63 -21.35
N SER A 144 58.23 -65.18 -20.84
CA SER A 144 57.31 -66.03 -20.08
C SER A 144 56.63 -67.07 -20.97
N THR A 145 56.27 -66.68 -22.21
CA THR A 145 55.68 -67.57 -23.20
C THR A 145 56.68 -68.64 -23.66
N GLU A 146 57.91 -68.25 -23.95
CA GLU A 146 58.96 -69.17 -24.41
C GLU A 146 59.36 -70.17 -23.30
N MET A 147 59.48 -69.70 -22.06
CA MET A 147 59.71 -70.58 -20.91
C MET A 147 58.58 -71.62 -20.74
N ILE A 148 57.32 -71.21 -20.90
CA ILE A 148 56.18 -72.15 -20.85
C ILE A 148 56.29 -73.17 -22.01
N HIS A 149 56.65 -72.72 -23.21
CA HIS A 149 56.81 -73.58 -24.37
C HIS A 149 57.92 -74.62 -24.16
N ILE A 150 59.12 -74.19 -23.73
CA ILE A 150 60.23 -75.09 -23.41
C ILE A 150 59.85 -76.07 -22.29
N ARG A 151 59.08 -75.63 -21.28
CA ARG A 151 58.59 -76.52 -20.22
C ARG A 151 57.66 -77.61 -20.77
N GLN A 152 56.85 -77.29 -21.78
CA GLN A 152 55.94 -78.23 -22.44
C GLN A 152 56.67 -79.22 -23.36
N THR A 153 57.69 -78.78 -24.09
CA THR A 153 58.35 -79.59 -25.13
C THR A 153 59.60 -80.31 -24.63
N SER A 154 60.34 -79.72 -23.69
CA SER A 154 61.67 -80.18 -23.24
C SER A 154 61.77 -80.42 -21.72
N GLY A 155 60.71 -80.16 -20.96
CA GLY A 155 60.66 -80.45 -19.52
C GLY A 155 61.24 -79.35 -18.62
N PHE A 156 61.40 -79.66 -17.32
CA PHE A 156 61.76 -78.65 -16.30
C PHE A 156 63.12 -78.02 -16.50
N LEU A 157 64.15 -78.87 -16.62
CA LEU A 157 65.54 -78.45 -16.52
C LEU A 157 65.92 -77.49 -17.67
N PRO A 158 65.56 -77.75 -18.93
CA PRO A 158 65.80 -76.80 -20.03
C PRO A 158 65.06 -75.47 -19.84
N ALA A 159 63.83 -75.50 -19.32
CA ALA A 159 63.05 -74.29 -19.06
C ALA A 159 63.63 -73.44 -17.91
N LEU A 160 64.19 -74.09 -16.88
CA LEU A 160 64.91 -73.42 -15.80
C LEU A 160 66.21 -72.79 -16.31
N THR A 161 66.98 -73.52 -17.11
CA THR A 161 68.22 -73.00 -17.73
C THR A 161 67.92 -71.82 -18.64
N TYR A 162 66.82 -71.85 -19.41
CA TYR A 162 66.36 -70.72 -20.21
C TYR A 162 66.06 -69.48 -19.35
N LEU A 163 65.34 -69.67 -18.23
CA LEU A 163 65.04 -68.58 -17.31
C LEU A 163 66.31 -68.00 -16.65
N GLN A 164 67.31 -68.83 -16.37
CA GLN A 164 68.59 -68.41 -15.77
C GLN A 164 69.51 -67.71 -16.78
N SER A 165 69.50 -68.15 -18.05
CA SER A 165 70.34 -67.58 -19.11
C SER A 165 69.80 -66.27 -19.69
N HIS A 166 68.52 -65.98 -19.48
CA HIS A 166 67.88 -64.75 -19.91
C HIS A 166 67.63 -63.83 -18.71
N THR A 167 67.99 -62.55 -18.84
CA THR A 167 67.87 -61.56 -17.76
C THR A 167 66.42 -61.13 -17.51
N GLY A 168 65.56 -62.05 -17.07
CA GLY A 168 64.16 -61.77 -16.77
C GLY A 168 63.99 -60.74 -15.65
N GLY A 169 64.93 -60.66 -14.70
CA GLY A 169 64.97 -59.62 -13.65
C GLY A 169 65.13 -58.22 -14.23
N ASN A 170 66.06 -58.05 -15.17
CA ASN A 170 66.35 -56.75 -15.81
C ASN A 170 65.12 -56.17 -16.55
N TYR A 171 64.28 -57.02 -17.16
CA TYR A 171 63.04 -56.55 -17.80
C TYR A 171 61.96 -56.13 -16.80
N VAL A 172 61.92 -56.75 -15.61
CA VAL A 172 61.00 -56.36 -14.53
C VAL A 172 61.44 -55.03 -13.94
N ASP A 173 62.72 -54.88 -13.63
CA ASP A 173 63.27 -53.67 -13.04
C ASP A 173 63.11 -52.45 -13.96
N GLU A 174 63.39 -52.61 -15.27
CA GLU A 174 63.16 -51.53 -16.23
C GLU A 174 61.66 -51.22 -16.43
N ALA A 175 60.78 -52.22 -16.45
CA ALA A 175 59.34 -51.97 -16.53
C ALA A 175 58.81 -51.22 -15.29
N ASP A 176 59.25 -51.61 -14.09
CA ASP A 176 58.85 -50.95 -12.83
C ASP A 176 59.42 -49.52 -12.74
N LYS A 177 60.63 -49.29 -13.25
CA LYS A 177 61.22 -47.94 -13.36
C LYS A 177 60.37 -47.00 -14.21
N TYR A 178 59.97 -47.40 -15.42
CA TYR A 178 59.11 -46.57 -16.27
C TYR A 178 57.69 -46.42 -15.71
N SER A 179 57.14 -47.47 -15.07
CA SER A 179 55.85 -47.38 -14.40
C SER A 179 55.88 -46.39 -13.24
N THR A 180 56.94 -46.40 -12.43
CA THR A 180 57.15 -45.46 -11.32
C THR A 180 57.32 -44.03 -11.85
N LEU A 181 58.06 -43.85 -12.94
CA LEU A 181 58.21 -42.55 -13.59
C LEU A 181 56.86 -41.99 -14.07
N ILE A 182 56.07 -42.80 -14.77
CA ILE A 182 54.72 -42.43 -15.24
C ILE A 182 53.81 -42.05 -14.06
N ASN A 183 53.82 -42.87 -12.99
CA ASN A 183 53.05 -42.60 -11.79
C ASN A 183 53.47 -41.28 -11.12
N ALA A 184 54.77 -41.00 -11.00
CA ALA A 184 55.27 -39.77 -10.40
C ALA A 184 54.87 -38.52 -11.21
N ILE A 185 54.99 -38.58 -12.54
CA ILE A 185 54.57 -37.51 -13.45
C ILE A 185 53.06 -37.24 -13.29
N GLU A 186 52.24 -38.29 -13.35
CA GLU A 186 50.79 -38.13 -13.34
C GLU A 186 50.24 -37.79 -11.95
N GLN A 187 50.87 -38.26 -10.86
CA GLN A 187 50.52 -37.83 -9.50
C GLN A 187 50.81 -36.36 -9.26
N LYS A 188 51.97 -35.86 -9.72
CA LYS A 188 52.29 -34.42 -9.64
C LYS A 188 51.26 -33.59 -10.41
N ARG A 189 50.96 -34.00 -11.64
CA ARG A 189 49.96 -33.34 -12.49
C ARG A 189 48.56 -33.38 -11.89
N LEU A 190 48.19 -34.49 -11.26
CA LEU A 190 46.92 -34.63 -10.54
C LEU A 190 46.83 -33.65 -9.37
N ALA A 191 47.90 -33.49 -8.58
CA ALA A 191 47.95 -32.53 -7.48
C ALA A 191 47.76 -31.08 -7.99
N GLU A 192 48.46 -30.70 -9.06
CA GLU A 192 48.32 -29.39 -9.70
C GLU A 192 46.88 -29.17 -10.20
N ARG A 193 46.31 -30.13 -10.94
CA ARG A 193 44.93 -30.07 -11.45
C ARG A 193 43.89 -30.08 -10.33
N SER A 194 44.13 -30.78 -9.23
CA SER A 194 43.23 -30.79 -8.07
C SER A 194 43.22 -29.46 -7.33
N ASN A 195 44.36 -28.77 -7.24
CA ASN A 195 44.43 -27.40 -6.73
C ASN A 195 43.72 -26.41 -7.66
N MET A 196 43.89 -26.56 -8.97
CA MET A 196 43.14 -25.78 -9.97
C MET A 196 41.63 -26.02 -9.87
N LEU A 197 41.21 -27.26 -9.64
CA LEU A 197 39.79 -27.61 -9.47
C LEU A 197 39.21 -26.93 -8.23
N THR A 198 39.92 -26.99 -7.11
CA THR A 198 39.53 -26.34 -5.85
C THR A 198 39.37 -24.83 -6.05
N SER A 199 40.34 -24.20 -6.71
CA SER A 199 40.29 -22.76 -7.03
C SER A 199 39.13 -22.40 -7.96
N ALA A 200 38.87 -23.23 -8.99
CA ALA A 200 37.76 -23.04 -9.92
C ALA A 200 36.39 -23.23 -9.23
N GLN A 201 36.28 -24.21 -8.32
CA GLN A 201 35.08 -24.44 -7.51
C GLN A 201 34.81 -23.26 -6.56
N LEU A 202 35.85 -22.72 -5.93
CA LEU A 202 35.73 -21.55 -5.06
C LEU A 202 35.23 -20.33 -5.84
N LEU A 203 35.80 -20.04 -7.00
CA LEU A 203 35.33 -18.95 -7.88
C LEU A 203 33.88 -19.16 -8.34
N ARG A 204 33.50 -20.39 -8.70
CA ARG A 204 32.12 -20.72 -9.08
C ARG A 204 31.15 -20.50 -7.92
N ASN A 205 31.49 -20.97 -6.72
CA ASN A 205 30.65 -20.81 -5.54
C ASN A 205 30.54 -19.33 -5.13
N LEU A 206 31.61 -18.55 -5.26
CA LEU A 206 31.59 -17.10 -5.05
C LEU A 206 30.66 -16.40 -6.06
N ALA A 207 30.74 -16.74 -7.35
CA ALA A 207 29.87 -16.17 -8.36
C ALA A 207 28.38 -16.49 -8.10
N LEU A 208 28.08 -17.74 -7.68
CA LEU A 208 26.71 -18.16 -7.32
C LEU A 208 26.18 -17.40 -6.09
N THR A 209 26.99 -17.30 -5.04
CA THR A 209 26.59 -16.59 -3.80
C THR A 209 26.36 -15.10 -4.03
N LEU A 210 27.22 -14.43 -4.81
CA LEU A 210 27.04 -13.02 -5.19
C LEU A 210 25.78 -12.82 -6.03
N THR A 211 25.49 -13.74 -6.96
CA THR A 211 24.27 -13.68 -7.79
C THR A 211 23.02 -13.84 -6.94
N LEU A 212 23.00 -14.80 -6.01
CA LEU A 212 21.88 -15.02 -5.08
C LEU A 212 21.66 -13.83 -4.15
N LEU A 213 22.74 -13.25 -3.60
CA LEU A 213 22.67 -12.05 -2.77
C LEU A 213 22.10 -10.87 -3.56
N PHE A 214 22.51 -10.70 -4.81
CA PHE A 214 22.02 -9.64 -5.67
C PHE A 214 20.52 -9.80 -5.98
N ILE A 215 20.07 -11.02 -6.29
CA ILE A 215 18.64 -11.33 -6.47
C ILE A 215 17.87 -11.04 -5.17
N LEU A 216 18.40 -11.44 -4.01
CA LEU A 216 17.78 -11.18 -2.71
C LEU A 216 17.61 -9.68 -2.46
N ILE A 217 18.63 -8.86 -2.76
CA ILE A 217 18.57 -7.40 -2.64
C ILE A 217 17.47 -6.84 -3.53
N ILE A 218 17.36 -7.29 -4.79
CA ILE A 218 16.29 -6.86 -5.70
C ILE A 218 14.91 -7.22 -5.11
N VAL A 219 14.74 -8.44 -4.61
CA VAL A 219 13.48 -8.89 -4.00
C VAL A 219 13.12 -8.03 -2.78
N VAL A 220 14.09 -7.74 -1.90
CA VAL A 220 13.87 -6.87 -0.74
C VAL A 220 13.44 -5.47 -1.16
N ILE A 221 14.09 -4.88 -2.17
CA ILE A 221 13.71 -3.56 -2.71
C ILE A 221 12.28 -3.59 -3.28
N LEU A 222 11.94 -4.61 -4.06
CA LEU A 222 10.60 -4.76 -4.66
C LEU A 222 9.52 -4.94 -3.58
N VAL A 223 9.76 -5.82 -2.60
CA VAL A 223 8.83 -6.06 -1.49
C VAL A 223 8.65 -4.80 -0.65
N ASN A 224 9.74 -4.09 -0.31
CA ASN A 224 9.67 -2.86 0.45
C ASN A 224 8.86 -1.79 -0.29
N ASN A 225 9.07 -1.62 -1.59
CA ASN A 225 8.31 -0.67 -2.40
C ASN A 225 6.82 -1.04 -2.46
N ALA A 226 6.49 -2.32 -2.68
CA ALA A 226 5.11 -2.80 -2.68
C ALA A 226 4.44 -2.63 -1.31
N MET A 227 5.18 -2.88 -0.23
CA MET A 227 4.70 -2.68 1.15
C MET A 227 4.40 -1.21 1.41
N GLN A 228 5.29 -0.28 1.02
CA GLN A 228 5.06 1.16 1.14
C GLN A 228 3.80 1.59 0.39
N GLU A 229 3.62 1.14 -0.86
CA GLU A 229 2.41 1.44 -1.63
C GLU A 229 1.14 0.93 -0.93
N SER A 230 1.19 -0.30 -0.39
CA SER A 230 0.05 -0.90 0.32
C SER A 230 -0.32 -0.14 1.59
N VAL A 231 0.66 0.36 2.33
CA VAL A 231 0.45 1.14 3.57
C VAL A 231 -0.15 2.51 3.24
N VAL A 232 0.40 3.22 2.25
CA VAL A 232 -0.12 4.51 1.79
C VAL A 232 -1.57 4.38 1.34
N ARG A 233 -1.89 3.34 0.56
CA ARG A 233 -3.25 3.08 0.08
C ARG A 233 -4.23 2.81 1.23
N LYS A 234 -3.83 1.99 2.22
CA LYS A 234 -4.65 1.71 3.43
C LYS A 234 -4.90 2.98 4.24
N ASN A 235 -3.87 3.82 4.42
CA ASN A 235 -3.99 5.07 5.15
C ASN A 235 -4.93 6.05 4.42
N MET A 236 -4.81 6.17 3.10
CA MET A 236 -5.69 7.03 2.29
C MET A 236 -7.15 6.57 2.36
N LEU A 237 -7.41 5.26 2.28
CA LEU A 237 -8.77 4.73 2.42
C LEU A 237 -9.35 4.99 3.80
N THR A 238 -8.53 4.81 4.85
CA THR A 238 -8.95 5.08 6.23
C THR A 238 -9.25 6.57 6.45
N ASP A 239 -8.45 7.46 5.89
CA ASP A 239 -8.70 8.91 5.95
C ASP A 239 -9.98 9.30 5.19
N LEU A 240 -10.22 8.69 4.03
CA LEU A 240 -11.47 8.88 3.29
C LEU A 240 -12.69 8.40 4.08
N ILE A 241 -12.63 7.21 4.69
CA ILE A 241 -13.71 6.69 5.54
C ILE A 241 -13.95 7.63 6.74
N LYS A 242 -12.89 8.11 7.40
CA LYS A 242 -13.02 9.06 8.51
C LYS A 242 -13.62 10.39 8.08
N LYS A 243 -13.24 10.92 6.91
CA LYS A 243 -13.81 12.13 6.34
C LYS A 243 -15.28 11.96 5.98
N ASP A 244 -15.65 10.86 5.33
CA ASP A 244 -17.04 10.53 5.00
C ASP A 244 -17.90 10.41 6.27
N ALA A 245 -17.41 9.70 7.29
CA ALA A 245 -18.10 9.58 8.58
C ALA A 245 -18.26 10.93 9.30
N ARG A 246 -17.23 11.79 9.29
CA ARG A 246 -17.31 13.15 9.86
C ARG A 246 -18.30 14.02 9.10
N ASN A 247 -18.30 13.96 7.77
CA ASN A 247 -19.23 14.73 6.94
C ASN A 247 -20.68 14.29 7.19
N LYS A 248 -20.96 12.98 7.20
CA LYS A 248 -22.29 12.44 7.54
C LYS A 248 -22.75 12.87 8.93
N LYS A 249 -21.85 12.85 9.92
CA LYS A 249 -22.18 13.31 11.27
C LYS A 249 -22.43 14.81 11.34
N ALA A 250 -21.67 15.61 10.58
CA ALA A 250 -21.88 17.05 10.48
C ALA A 250 -23.20 17.39 9.79
N GLU A 251 -23.56 16.67 8.72
CA GLU A 251 -24.87 16.75 8.04
C GLU A 251 -26.01 16.47 9.04
N GLN A 252 -25.94 15.37 9.79
CA GLN A 252 -26.93 15.01 10.82
C GLN A 252 -27.07 16.06 11.92
N LEU A 253 -25.95 16.51 12.51
CA LEU A 253 -25.96 17.50 13.60
C LEU A 253 -26.50 18.86 13.17
N ALA A 254 -26.28 19.24 11.91
CA ALA A 254 -26.78 20.49 11.35
C ALA A 254 -28.21 20.40 10.81
N ALA A 255 -28.85 19.22 10.89
CA ALA A 255 -30.11 18.89 10.22
C ALA A 255 -30.07 19.29 8.73
N LEU A 256 -28.94 19.03 8.08
CA LEU A 256 -28.61 19.54 6.75
C LEU A 256 -28.34 18.37 5.81
N GLY A 257 -29.10 18.31 4.71
CA GLY A 257 -28.90 17.36 3.63
C GLY A 257 -28.36 18.04 2.38
N THR A 258 -27.36 17.45 1.74
CA THR A 258 -26.86 17.89 0.43
C THR A 258 -27.58 17.19 -0.72
N TRP A 259 -27.68 17.86 -1.87
CA TRP A 259 -28.31 17.31 -3.07
C TRP A 259 -27.64 17.79 -4.35
N THR A 260 -27.78 16.99 -5.40
CA THR A 260 -27.33 17.28 -6.75
C THR A 260 -28.38 16.83 -7.75
N MET A 261 -28.64 17.68 -8.73
CA MET A 261 -29.54 17.44 -9.84
C MET A 261 -28.78 17.54 -11.16
N VAL A 262 -29.01 16.57 -12.05
CA VAL A 262 -28.56 16.61 -13.44
C VAL A 262 -29.66 17.29 -14.27
N PRO A 263 -29.44 18.46 -14.89
CA PRO A 263 -30.49 19.17 -15.62
C PRO A 263 -31.08 18.38 -16.79
N GLU A 264 -30.24 17.62 -17.49
CA GLU A 264 -30.62 16.86 -18.69
C GLU A 264 -31.61 15.74 -18.38
N THR A 265 -31.33 14.96 -17.33
CA THR A 265 -32.19 13.84 -16.91
C THR A 265 -33.23 14.26 -15.87
N ARG A 266 -33.11 15.47 -15.30
CA ARG A 266 -33.89 15.98 -14.16
C ARG A 266 -33.88 15.03 -12.96
N MET A 267 -32.87 14.16 -12.90
CA MET A 267 -32.65 13.26 -11.78
C MET A 267 -32.00 14.03 -10.65
N LEU A 268 -32.59 13.91 -9.48
CA LEU A 268 -32.13 14.47 -8.23
C LEU A 268 -31.69 13.34 -7.31
N SER A 269 -30.51 13.50 -6.74
CA SER A 269 -29.88 12.58 -5.79
C SER A 269 -29.30 13.38 -4.62
N GLY A 270 -29.15 12.79 -3.45
CA GLY A 270 -28.50 13.49 -2.35
C GLY A 270 -28.12 12.59 -1.18
N SER A 271 -27.69 13.25 -0.11
CA SER A 271 -27.32 12.63 1.16
C SER A 271 -28.48 11.87 1.79
N GLU A 272 -28.17 10.92 2.67
CA GLU A 272 -29.19 10.21 3.47
C GLU A 272 -30.04 11.18 4.31
N GLU A 273 -29.40 12.24 4.83
CA GLU A 273 -30.05 13.24 5.67
C GLU A 273 -31.11 14.05 4.90
N MET A 274 -30.87 14.35 3.62
CA MET A 274 -31.86 14.99 2.76
C MET A 274 -33.14 14.16 2.64
N TYR A 275 -33.02 12.84 2.44
CA TYR A 275 -34.19 11.96 2.35
C TYR A 275 -34.94 11.89 3.69
N LYS A 276 -34.23 11.90 4.82
CA LYS A 276 -34.82 11.98 6.17
C LYS A 276 -35.58 13.28 6.39
N ILE A 277 -34.98 14.43 6.03
CA ILE A 277 -35.64 15.74 6.13
C ILE A 277 -36.95 15.74 5.33
N TRP A 278 -36.96 15.09 4.17
CA TRP A 278 -38.14 14.99 3.30
C TRP A 278 -39.13 13.88 3.70
N GLY A 279 -38.81 13.10 4.73
CA GLY A 279 -39.61 11.95 5.20
C GLY A 279 -39.74 10.83 4.17
N MET A 280 -38.73 10.65 3.33
CA MET A 280 -38.65 9.57 2.36
C MET A 280 -37.79 8.43 2.89
N SER A 281 -38.02 7.22 2.37
CA SER A 281 -37.16 6.08 2.70
C SER A 281 -35.72 6.33 2.22
N PRO A 282 -34.70 6.03 3.04
CA PRO A 282 -33.28 6.12 2.65
C PRO A 282 -32.90 5.27 1.42
N ASN A 283 -33.75 4.33 1.02
CA ASN A 283 -33.52 3.44 -0.13
C ASN A 283 -33.82 4.09 -1.48
N VAL A 284 -34.42 5.29 -1.50
CA VAL A 284 -34.65 6.05 -2.75
C VAL A 284 -33.34 6.70 -3.18
N LYS A 285 -32.64 6.12 -4.17
CA LYS A 285 -31.31 6.61 -4.60
C LYS A 285 -31.35 7.81 -5.56
N ALA A 286 -32.48 8.00 -6.24
CA ALA A 286 -32.71 9.16 -7.08
C ALA A 286 -34.22 9.34 -7.28
N MET A 287 -34.66 10.58 -7.49
CA MET A 287 -36.04 10.87 -7.89
C MET A 287 -36.06 11.90 -9.01
N VAL A 288 -37.14 11.91 -9.78
CA VAL A 288 -37.40 12.97 -10.74
C VAL A 288 -37.76 14.23 -9.97
N TYR A 289 -37.12 15.35 -10.29
CA TYR A 289 -37.35 16.64 -9.65
C TYR A 289 -38.85 17.04 -9.58
N ASP A 290 -39.65 16.68 -10.59
CA ASP A 290 -41.09 16.99 -10.60
C ASP A 290 -41.88 16.26 -9.49
N HIS A 291 -41.36 15.13 -8.99
CA HIS A 291 -41.91 14.44 -7.82
C HIS A 291 -41.62 15.20 -6.51
N PHE A 292 -40.43 15.80 -6.39
CA PHE A 292 -40.08 16.64 -5.24
C PHE A 292 -41.00 17.86 -5.12
N ILE A 293 -41.33 18.53 -6.24
CA ILE A 293 -42.21 19.71 -6.25
C ILE A 293 -43.59 19.43 -5.65
N LYS A 294 -44.09 18.19 -5.73
CA LYS A 294 -45.38 17.80 -5.14
C LYS A 294 -45.38 17.79 -3.61
N HIS A 295 -44.20 17.66 -2.98
CA HIS A 295 -44.04 17.64 -1.53
C HIS A 295 -43.90 19.05 -0.95
N ILE A 296 -43.77 20.07 -1.80
CA ILE A 296 -43.72 21.47 -1.38
C ILE A 296 -45.15 21.95 -1.12
N HIS A 297 -45.33 22.73 -0.07
CA HIS A 297 -46.61 23.36 0.26
C HIS A 297 -47.21 24.08 -0.97
N PRO A 298 -48.51 23.91 -1.31
CA PRO A 298 -49.12 24.42 -2.54
C PRO A 298 -48.87 25.91 -2.81
N GLU A 299 -48.90 26.74 -1.76
CA GLU A 299 -48.62 28.18 -1.83
C GLU A 299 -47.18 28.50 -2.27
N ASP A 300 -46.21 27.65 -1.90
CA ASP A 300 -44.79 27.87 -2.16
C ASP A 300 -44.37 27.29 -3.53
N GLN A 301 -45.16 26.36 -4.11
CA GLN A 301 -44.84 25.71 -5.38
C GLN A 301 -44.69 26.69 -6.55
N LYS A 302 -45.58 27.70 -6.66
CA LYS A 302 -45.53 28.68 -7.75
C LYS A 302 -44.27 29.55 -7.67
N LEU A 303 -43.88 29.93 -6.45
CA LEU A 303 -42.69 30.73 -6.18
C LEU A 303 -41.41 29.95 -6.49
N ILE A 304 -41.33 28.69 -6.06
CA ILE A 304 -40.16 27.83 -6.28
C ILE A 304 -39.97 27.52 -7.77
N ARG A 305 -41.05 27.21 -8.50
CA ARG A 305 -40.99 27.02 -9.96
C ARG A 305 -40.53 28.27 -10.71
N LYS A 306 -40.85 29.48 -10.20
CA LYS A 306 -40.37 30.74 -10.78
C LYS A 306 -38.88 30.95 -10.49
N LYS A 307 -38.45 30.74 -9.24
CA LYS A 307 -37.04 30.88 -8.84
C LYS A 307 -36.14 29.91 -9.58
N ILE A 308 -36.55 28.66 -9.74
CA ILE A 308 -35.73 27.65 -10.43
C ILE A 308 -35.57 27.94 -11.92
N ARG A 309 -36.56 28.55 -12.57
CA ARG A 309 -36.40 29.08 -13.94
C ARG A 309 -35.37 30.22 -14.02
N LEU A 310 -35.29 31.05 -12.97
CA LEU A 310 -34.33 32.17 -12.88
C LEU A 310 -32.90 31.71 -12.50
N ILE A 311 -32.75 30.55 -11.84
CA ILE A 311 -31.43 29.94 -11.54
C ILE A 311 -30.62 29.63 -12.80
N ASN A 312 -31.29 29.36 -13.93
CA ASN A 312 -30.57 29.16 -15.19
C ASN A 312 -29.92 30.44 -15.72
N ALA A 313 -30.40 31.62 -15.30
CA ALA A 313 -29.92 32.93 -15.73
C ALA A 313 -28.87 33.55 -14.78
N ASN A 314 -28.94 33.28 -13.46
CA ASN A 314 -28.03 33.82 -12.44
C ASN A 314 -27.24 32.70 -11.73
N ASN A 315 -25.94 32.90 -11.52
CA ASN A 315 -25.01 31.83 -11.07
C ASN A 315 -25.26 31.29 -9.64
N HIS A 316 -25.99 31.99 -8.77
CA HIS A 316 -26.25 31.57 -7.40
C HIS A 316 -27.62 32.02 -6.89
N VAL A 317 -28.28 31.18 -6.08
CA VAL A 317 -29.42 31.60 -5.24
C VAL A 317 -29.05 31.33 -3.78
N HIS A 318 -28.79 32.41 -3.05
CA HIS A 318 -28.53 32.37 -1.63
C HIS A 318 -29.84 32.24 -0.85
N ASN A 319 -29.84 31.33 0.14
CA ASN A 319 -30.81 31.20 1.23
C ASN A 319 -32.27 31.50 0.87
N HIS A 320 -33.00 30.45 0.50
CA HIS A 320 -34.44 30.47 0.33
C HIS A 320 -35.12 29.59 1.36
N MET A 321 -36.16 30.13 2.01
CA MET A 321 -37.03 29.36 2.88
C MET A 321 -38.32 28.96 2.17
N PHE A 322 -38.75 27.71 2.36
CA PHE A 322 -40.04 27.19 1.90
C PHE A 322 -40.56 26.10 2.83
N ARG A 323 -41.84 25.74 2.68
CA ARG A 323 -42.51 24.72 3.48
C ARG A 323 -42.58 23.39 2.74
N LEU A 324 -42.21 22.32 3.41
CA LEU A 324 -42.44 20.94 2.98
C LEU A 324 -43.62 20.34 3.73
N LEU A 325 -44.37 19.50 3.02
CA LEU A 325 -45.42 18.65 3.55
C LEU A 325 -44.89 17.23 3.68
N THR A 326 -44.71 16.79 4.91
CA THR A 326 -44.16 15.46 5.22
C THR A 326 -45.09 14.77 6.20
N GLY A 327 -45.76 13.69 5.77
CA GLY A 327 -46.66 12.90 6.64
C GLY A 327 -47.81 13.70 7.25
N GLY A 328 -48.28 14.77 6.59
CA GLY A 328 -49.32 15.67 7.08
C GLY A 328 -48.82 16.82 7.97
N GLN A 329 -47.53 16.89 8.28
CA GLN A 329 -46.92 17.99 9.04
C GLN A 329 -46.20 18.98 8.12
N VAL A 330 -46.16 20.25 8.54
CA VAL A 330 -45.44 21.32 7.84
C VAL A 330 -44.03 21.43 8.42
N LYS A 331 -43.01 21.23 7.58
CA LYS A 331 -41.61 21.47 7.91
C LYS A 331 -41.10 22.74 7.24
N TYR A 332 -40.35 23.55 7.96
CA TYR A 332 -39.69 24.75 7.40
C TYR A 332 -38.29 24.39 6.93
N ILE A 333 -38.02 24.62 5.65
CA ILE A 333 -36.74 24.27 5.02
C ILE A 333 -36.02 25.53 4.59
N ASN A 334 -34.74 25.63 4.94
CA ASN A 334 -33.81 26.58 4.35
C ASN A 334 -32.96 25.88 3.28
N THR A 335 -32.76 26.51 2.12
CA THR A 335 -31.97 25.93 1.02
C THR A 335 -31.11 26.99 0.34
N ALA A 336 -29.94 26.57 -0.14
CA ALA A 336 -29.16 27.37 -1.09
C ALA A 336 -28.75 26.51 -2.28
N ILE A 337 -28.62 27.14 -3.44
CA ILE A 337 -28.41 26.46 -4.72
C ILE A 337 -27.23 27.08 -5.47
N THR A 338 -26.37 26.22 -5.98
CA THR A 338 -25.20 26.55 -6.80
C THR A 338 -25.27 25.81 -8.13
N VAL A 339 -24.99 26.55 -9.21
CA VAL A 339 -24.98 26.02 -10.58
C VAL A 339 -23.55 25.73 -11.00
N ILE A 340 -23.27 24.50 -11.41
CA ILE A 340 -21.94 24.05 -11.85
C ILE A 340 -21.99 23.89 -13.38
N ARG A 341 -21.14 24.65 -14.08
CA ARG A 341 -21.07 24.67 -15.54
C ARG A 341 -19.82 23.94 -16.05
N ASP A 342 -19.89 23.40 -17.26
CA ASP A 342 -18.73 22.84 -17.95
C ASP A 342 -17.85 23.93 -18.59
N ARG A 343 -16.79 23.50 -19.29
CA ARG A 343 -15.84 24.40 -19.96
C ARG A 343 -16.46 25.21 -21.10
N GLU A 344 -17.63 24.79 -21.60
CA GLU A 344 -18.38 25.45 -22.68
C GLU A 344 -19.47 26.38 -22.13
N GLY A 345 -19.58 26.50 -20.80
CA GLY A 345 -20.55 27.36 -20.13
C GLY A 345 -21.94 26.73 -19.96
N LYS A 346 -22.13 25.48 -20.41
CA LYS A 346 -23.40 24.74 -20.27
C LYS A 346 -23.52 24.22 -18.83
N VAL A 347 -24.75 24.23 -18.28
CA VAL A 347 -24.99 23.72 -16.92
C VAL A 347 -24.80 22.20 -16.90
N LYS A 348 -23.82 21.74 -16.14
CA LYS A 348 -23.50 20.32 -15.98
C LYS A 348 -24.25 19.70 -14.80
N TYR A 349 -24.25 20.38 -13.65
CA TYR A 349 -24.96 19.95 -12.45
C TYR A 349 -25.50 21.16 -11.68
N VAL A 350 -26.59 20.96 -10.93
CA VAL A 350 -27.08 21.92 -9.93
C VAL A 350 -26.96 21.25 -8.58
N SER A 351 -26.27 21.86 -7.63
CA SER A 351 -26.10 21.31 -6.29
C SER A 351 -26.52 22.31 -5.23
N GLY A 352 -26.99 21.81 -4.09
CA GLY A 352 -27.42 22.64 -2.99
C GLY A 352 -27.48 21.88 -1.68
N TYR A 353 -27.95 22.57 -0.64
CA TYR A 353 -28.32 21.94 0.61
C TYR A 353 -29.79 22.23 0.95
N VAL A 354 -30.37 21.40 1.80
CA VAL A 354 -31.64 21.62 2.49
C VAL A 354 -31.38 21.48 3.98
N GLN A 355 -31.92 22.39 4.77
CA GLN A 355 -31.77 22.38 6.22
C GLN A 355 -33.16 22.45 6.87
N ASP A 356 -33.46 21.50 7.75
CA ASP A 356 -34.68 21.55 8.57
C ASP A 356 -34.50 22.62 9.65
N ILE A 357 -35.31 23.68 9.57
CA ILE A 357 -35.32 24.79 10.52
C ILE A 357 -36.68 24.89 11.21
N THR A 358 -37.44 23.80 11.26
CA THR A 358 -38.78 23.76 11.84
C THR A 358 -38.74 24.21 13.30
N ASP A 359 -37.88 23.63 14.12
CA ASP A 359 -37.74 23.98 15.55
C ASP A 359 -37.35 25.45 15.75
N LYS A 360 -36.45 25.96 14.90
CA LYS A 360 -36.05 27.37 14.94
C LYS A 360 -37.24 28.27 14.61
N LYS A 361 -38.05 27.91 13.60
CA LYS A 361 -39.16 28.73 13.15
C LYS A 361 -40.37 28.65 14.06
N THR A 362 -40.64 27.49 14.66
CA THR A 362 -41.70 27.33 15.66
C THR A 362 -41.38 28.14 16.92
N ALA A 363 -40.13 28.08 17.41
CA ALA A 363 -39.69 28.90 18.53
C ALA A 363 -39.77 30.40 18.23
N GLU A 364 -39.38 30.83 17.03
CA GLU A 364 -39.50 32.22 16.59
C GLU A 364 -40.97 32.67 16.56
N LEU A 365 -41.86 31.86 15.97
CA LEU A 365 -43.29 32.17 15.87
C LEU A 365 -43.97 32.19 17.25
N GLU A 366 -43.60 31.26 18.13
CA GLU A 366 -44.08 31.24 19.52
C GLU A 366 -43.64 32.50 20.27
N ARG A 367 -42.37 32.90 20.11
CA ARG A 367 -41.85 34.16 20.67
C ARG A 367 -42.63 35.38 20.16
N GLU A 368 -42.89 35.46 18.85
CA GLU A 368 -43.68 36.54 18.25
C GLU A 368 -45.12 36.57 18.78
N ARG A 369 -45.75 35.40 18.94
CA ARG A 369 -47.08 35.28 19.55
C ARG A 369 -47.09 35.77 21.00
N MET A 370 -46.10 35.37 21.80
CA MET A 370 -45.97 35.84 23.19
C MET A 370 -45.77 37.35 23.26
N LEU A 371 -44.91 37.91 22.40
CA LEU A 371 -44.69 39.36 22.33
C LEU A 371 -45.98 40.11 21.96
N THR A 372 -46.72 39.60 20.97
CA THR A 372 -47.99 40.19 20.54
C THR A 372 -49.05 40.12 21.64
N ALA A 373 -49.13 39.00 22.37
CA ALA A 373 -50.05 38.86 23.50
C ALA A 373 -49.69 39.80 24.66
N LEU A 374 -48.39 40.00 24.92
CA LEU A 374 -47.90 40.94 25.93
C LEU A 374 -48.21 42.40 25.56
N THR A 375 -47.97 42.80 24.31
CA THR A 375 -48.30 44.17 23.86
C THR A 375 -49.80 44.44 23.91
N GLN A 376 -50.63 43.48 23.52
CA GLN A 376 -52.09 43.60 23.64
C GLN A 376 -52.54 43.72 25.10
N ARG A 377 -52.00 42.89 26.02
CA ARG A 377 -52.31 42.98 27.46
C ARG A 377 -51.89 44.32 28.06
N ASN A 378 -50.71 44.82 27.70
CA ASN A 378 -50.25 46.13 28.15
C ASN A 378 -51.18 47.25 27.64
N ALA A 379 -51.54 47.23 26.34
CA ALA A 379 -52.45 48.24 25.77
C ALA A 379 -53.84 48.21 26.43
N ALA A 380 -54.38 47.01 26.72
CA ALA A 380 -55.66 46.86 27.42
C ALA A 380 -55.59 47.40 28.86
N LEU A 381 -54.50 47.15 29.58
CA LEU A 381 -54.29 47.68 30.93
C LEU A 381 -54.18 49.20 30.94
N GLU A 382 -53.47 49.78 29.97
CA GLU A 382 -53.38 51.24 29.80
C GLU A 382 -54.77 51.86 29.55
N ALA A 383 -55.55 51.27 28.63
CA ALA A 383 -56.90 51.74 28.33
C ALA A 383 -57.85 51.63 29.55
N PHE A 384 -57.80 50.51 30.28
CA PHE A 384 -58.58 50.32 31.50
C PHE A 384 -58.22 51.35 32.57
N ASN A 385 -56.93 51.54 32.84
CA ASN A 385 -56.48 52.47 33.87
C ASN A 385 -56.84 53.93 33.52
N TYR A 386 -56.71 54.31 32.24
CA TYR A 386 -57.15 55.62 31.75
C TYR A 386 -58.66 55.82 31.93
N MET A 387 -59.48 54.82 31.57
CA MET A 387 -60.93 54.85 31.68
C MET A 387 -61.39 54.98 33.14
N VAL A 388 -60.92 54.09 34.03
CA VAL A 388 -61.25 54.13 35.46
C VAL A 388 -60.86 55.47 36.07
N SER A 389 -59.67 55.98 35.75
CA SER A 389 -59.23 57.26 36.28
C SER A 389 -60.09 58.42 35.80
N HIS A 390 -60.48 58.44 34.53
CA HIS A 390 -61.35 59.47 33.97
C HIS A 390 -62.75 59.43 34.62
N ASP A 391 -63.32 58.24 34.75
CA ASP A 391 -64.68 58.06 35.25
C ASP A 391 -64.79 58.29 36.76
N LEU A 392 -63.73 58.01 37.53
CA LEU A 392 -63.66 58.34 38.95
C LEU A 392 -63.37 59.82 39.21
N ARG A 393 -62.67 60.52 38.31
CA ARG A 393 -62.31 61.93 38.54
C ARG A 393 -63.54 62.84 38.61
N LYS A 394 -64.57 62.58 37.81
CA LYS A 394 -65.82 63.38 37.80
C LYS A 394 -66.55 63.34 39.15
N PRO A 395 -66.93 62.18 39.70
CA PRO A 395 -67.60 62.14 41.01
C PRO A 395 -66.70 62.65 42.13
N VAL A 396 -65.38 62.39 42.09
CA VAL A 396 -64.44 62.91 43.10
C VAL A 396 -64.35 64.44 43.05
N ALA A 397 -64.21 65.04 41.87
CA ALA A 397 -64.21 66.49 41.71
C ALA A 397 -65.53 67.11 42.19
N ASN A 398 -66.67 66.45 41.93
CA ASN A 398 -67.96 66.88 42.45
C ASN A 398 -68.02 66.79 43.99
N MET A 399 -67.49 65.73 44.60
CA MET A 399 -67.43 65.60 46.07
C MET A 399 -66.58 66.71 46.68
N ILE A 400 -65.41 66.99 46.10
CA ILE A 400 -64.53 68.07 46.56
C ILE A 400 -65.25 69.41 46.46
N ALA A 401 -65.88 69.72 45.32
CA ALA A 401 -66.61 70.97 45.14
C ALA A 401 -67.80 71.12 46.09
N LEU A 402 -68.55 70.04 46.36
CA LEU A 402 -69.63 70.04 47.35
C LEU A 402 -69.09 70.27 48.76
N CYS A 403 -67.94 69.67 49.11
CA CYS A 403 -67.29 69.95 50.39
C CYS A 403 -66.89 71.41 50.52
N GLU A 404 -66.26 72.00 49.50
CA GLU A 404 -65.86 73.41 49.47
C GLU A 404 -67.06 74.36 49.61
N LEU A 405 -68.21 74.03 49.03
CA LEU A 405 -69.44 74.82 49.19
C LEU A 405 -69.95 74.77 50.64
N LEU A 406 -70.01 73.58 51.24
CA LEU A 406 -70.48 73.41 52.62
C LEU A 406 -69.55 74.04 53.65
N GLU A 407 -68.27 74.20 53.33
CA GLU A 407 -67.27 74.87 54.18
C GLU A 407 -67.56 76.36 54.39
N THR A 408 -68.41 76.96 53.54
CA THR A 408 -68.81 78.38 53.63
C THR A 408 -70.03 78.63 54.51
N GLU A 409 -70.70 77.58 55.02
CA GLU A 409 -71.84 77.70 55.93
C GLU A 409 -71.43 77.54 57.41
N ASP A 410 -72.12 78.22 58.32
CA ASP A 410 -71.88 78.14 59.77
C ASP A 410 -72.46 76.82 60.32
N LEU A 411 -71.71 75.73 60.14
CA LEU A 411 -72.12 74.38 60.49
C LEU A 411 -71.87 74.09 61.99
N PRO A 412 -72.74 73.29 62.66
CA PRO A 412 -72.47 72.76 63.99
C PRO A 412 -71.12 72.02 64.07
N ALA A 413 -70.41 72.14 65.19
CA ALA A 413 -69.06 71.59 65.37
C ALA A 413 -68.93 70.09 65.02
N GLU A 414 -69.97 69.29 65.26
CA GLU A 414 -70.02 67.87 64.92
C GLU A 414 -70.05 67.61 63.40
N LEU A 415 -70.78 68.44 62.65
CA LEU A 415 -70.85 68.37 61.18
C LEU A 415 -69.57 68.86 60.52
N GLN A 416 -68.88 69.84 61.12
CA GLN A 416 -67.58 70.32 60.64
C GLN A 416 -66.51 69.22 60.68
N VAL A 417 -66.48 68.40 61.74
CA VAL A 417 -65.55 67.27 61.85
C VAL A 417 -65.83 66.22 60.77
N ILE A 418 -67.10 65.94 60.48
CA ILE A 418 -67.50 65.01 59.41
C ILE A 418 -67.12 65.56 58.04
N LEU A 419 -67.33 66.85 57.79
CA LEU A 419 -66.97 67.53 56.54
C LEU A 419 -65.46 67.47 56.29
N ASN A 420 -64.64 67.81 57.30
CA ASN A 420 -63.18 67.76 57.21
C ASN A 420 -62.69 66.33 56.89
N ASN A 421 -63.29 65.30 57.50
CA ASN A 421 -62.95 63.91 57.20
C ASN A 421 -63.36 63.50 55.78
N LEU A 422 -64.51 63.98 55.30
CA LEU A 422 -65.01 63.69 53.95
C LEU A 422 -64.16 64.39 52.88
N GLN A 423 -63.74 65.63 53.13
CA GLN A 423 -62.82 66.38 52.29
C GLN A 423 -61.43 65.73 52.24
N ALA A 424 -60.88 65.32 53.39
CA ALA A 424 -59.62 64.58 53.44
C ALA A 424 -59.69 63.25 52.67
N SER A 425 -60.83 62.55 52.77
CA SER A 425 -61.08 61.30 52.02
C SER A 425 -61.21 61.54 50.52
N ALA A 426 -61.93 62.59 50.11
CA ALA A 426 -62.11 62.95 48.70
C ALA A 426 -60.78 63.42 48.07
N ALA A 427 -59.98 64.19 48.80
CA ALA A 427 -58.64 64.62 48.38
C ALA A 427 -57.68 63.43 48.24
N SER A 428 -57.69 62.49 49.19
CA SER A 428 -56.90 61.25 49.11
C SER A 428 -57.31 60.37 47.92
N LEU A 429 -58.60 60.32 47.60
CA LEU A 429 -59.12 59.61 46.44
C LEU A 429 -58.70 60.28 45.12
N ASP A 430 -58.74 61.61 45.02
CA ASP A 430 -58.24 62.35 43.85
C ASP A 430 -56.73 62.12 43.65
N GLU A 431 -55.96 62.16 44.74
CA GLU A 431 -54.52 61.86 44.70
C GLU A 431 -54.26 60.43 44.21
N THR A 432 -55.02 59.45 44.70
CA THR A 432 -54.91 58.04 44.26
C THR A 432 -55.24 57.87 42.77
N VAL A 433 -56.31 58.52 42.30
CA VAL A 433 -56.73 58.52 40.88
C VAL A 433 -55.68 59.19 39.98
N ARG A 434 -55.03 60.27 40.44
CA ARG A 434 -53.91 60.90 39.72
C ARG A 434 -52.66 60.02 39.76
N GLY A 435 -52.37 59.39 40.89
CA GLY A 435 -51.25 58.47 41.11
C GLY A 435 -51.30 57.27 40.17
N MET A 436 -52.48 56.69 39.96
CA MET A 436 -52.71 55.57 39.04
C MET A 436 -52.23 55.85 37.60
N ASN A 437 -52.40 57.08 37.09
CA ASN A 437 -51.90 57.47 35.76
C ASN A 437 -50.40 57.74 35.74
N SER A 438 -49.83 58.27 36.83
CA SER A 438 -48.40 58.58 36.92
C SER A 438 -47.53 57.32 36.88
N ALA A 439 -47.98 56.23 37.52
CA ALA A 439 -47.28 54.94 37.54
C ALA A 439 -47.11 54.32 36.14
N LEU A 440 -48.08 54.54 35.22
CA LEU A 440 -47.96 54.08 33.83
C LEU A 440 -47.03 54.96 32.98
N LYS A 441 -47.00 56.28 33.23
CA LYS A 441 -46.11 57.21 32.51
C LYS A 441 -44.62 56.94 32.79
N ILE A 442 -44.27 56.53 34.01
CA ILE A 442 -42.88 56.21 34.40
C ILE A 442 -42.36 54.97 33.65
N LYS A 443 -43.24 54.02 33.29
CA LYS A 443 -42.83 52.82 32.54
C LYS A 443 -42.44 53.11 31.08
N LYS A 444 -42.94 54.20 30.47
CA LYS A 444 -42.59 54.62 29.09
C LYS A 444 -41.18 55.19 28.96
N THR A 445 -40.60 55.74 30.02
CA THR A 445 -39.25 56.34 29.98
C THR A 445 -38.13 55.34 30.23
N THR A 446 -38.46 54.08 30.53
CA THR A 446 -37.48 53.04 30.90
C THR A 446 -37.32 51.94 29.85
N ASP A 447 -37.57 52.24 28.57
CA ASP A 447 -37.26 51.32 27.46
C ASP A 447 -36.15 51.90 26.55
N PRO A 448 -34.86 51.63 26.84
CA PRO A 448 -33.73 52.14 26.06
C PRO A 448 -33.42 51.28 24.81
N LYS A 449 -34.32 50.41 24.36
CA LYS A 449 -34.05 49.49 23.24
C LYS A 449 -35.15 49.50 22.17
N LEU A 450 -35.43 50.68 21.64
CA LEU A 450 -36.05 50.88 20.33
C LEU A 450 -35.52 52.19 19.72
N GLN A 451 -34.25 52.16 19.30
CA GLN A 451 -33.69 52.95 18.19
C GLN A 451 -32.83 52.04 17.34
#